data_AF-A0A841J4C5-F1
#
_entry.id   AF-A0A841J4C5-F1
#
_cell.length_a   1.000
_cell.length_b   1.000
_cell.length_c   1.000
_cell.angle_alpha   90.00
_cell.angle_beta   90.00
_cell.angle_gamma   90.00
#
_symmetry.space_group_name_H-M   'P 1'
#
loop_
_entity.id
_entity.type
_entity.pdbx_description
1 polymer ?
#
loop_
_entity_poly.entity_id
_entity_poly.type
_entity_poly.pdbx_seq_one_letter_code
_entity_poly.pdbx_strand_id
1 'polypeptide(L)'
;MSTLNAQQDTLVTYLDPYGAPGTPVQPYECRLEVSPNPAIALLNNSYVDADAFLEDVSDVIARSIPGAAFAPFDKGSGRNAADMTSPDIIADIASRYDAVLLAYGHCGSCTASLVRDAVVLAQTGVPVVAMVTSTFAEEAAFVARASGLPDLPMVILPYPMAGEAPEFHKAVAANVAPQILRALTTGQVAATETSSNVTAAAA
;
A
#
# COMPACT_ATOMS: atom_id res chain seq x y z
N MET A 1 17.45 -32.52 -60.59
CA MET A 1 17.57 -32.75 -59.13
C MET A 1 18.06 -31.46 -58.48
N SER A 2 17.15 -30.66 -57.92
CA SER A 2 17.50 -29.77 -56.81
C SER A 2 16.21 -29.45 -56.06
N THR A 3 16.17 -29.87 -54.81
CA THR A 3 15.05 -29.93 -53.90
C THR A 3 14.63 -28.52 -53.45
N LEU A 4 13.35 -28.19 -53.62
CA LEU A 4 12.71 -27.05 -52.99
C LEU A 4 12.80 -27.20 -51.46
N ASN A 5 13.35 -26.19 -50.80
CA ASN A 5 13.41 -26.08 -49.35
C ASN A 5 11.98 -26.09 -48.79
N ALA A 6 11.62 -27.13 -48.05
CA ALA A 6 10.39 -27.16 -47.28
C ALA A 6 10.54 -26.14 -46.14
N GLN A 7 9.84 -25.01 -46.24
CA GLN A 7 9.67 -24.12 -45.09
C GLN A 7 8.86 -24.88 -44.04
N GLN A 8 9.46 -25.09 -42.87
CA GLN A 8 8.75 -25.60 -41.71
C GLN A 8 7.80 -24.51 -41.21
N ASP A 9 6.50 -24.73 -41.38
CA ASP A 9 5.45 -23.96 -40.73
C ASP A 9 5.63 -24.07 -39.21
N THR A 10 6.31 -23.09 -38.63
CA THR A 10 6.45 -22.98 -37.18
C THR A 10 5.14 -22.41 -36.66
N LEU A 11 4.34 -23.25 -35.99
CA LEU A 11 3.06 -22.84 -35.42
C LEU A 11 3.32 -21.79 -34.33
N VAL A 12 2.95 -20.53 -34.58
CA VAL A 12 3.03 -19.45 -33.59
C VAL A 12 1.69 -19.39 -32.86
N THR A 13 1.68 -19.75 -31.58
CA THR A 13 0.51 -19.57 -30.71
C THR A 13 0.55 -18.16 -30.12
N TYR A 14 -0.43 -17.34 -30.47
CA TYR A 14 -0.66 -16.04 -29.84
C TYR A 14 -1.48 -16.26 -28.57
N LEU A 15 -0.90 -15.92 -27.42
CA LEU A 15 -1.63 -15.89 -26.16
C LEU A 15 -2.27 -14.52 -25.98
N ASP A 16 -3.52 -14.52 -25.56
CA ASP A 16 -4.19 -13.31 -25.11
C ASP A 16 -3.56 -12.89 -23.77
N PRO A 17 -2.91 -11.72 -23.66
CA PRO A 17 -2.38 -11.23 -22.39
C PRO A 17 -3.50 -10.87 -21.39
N TYR A 18 -4.76 -10.73 -21.85
CA TYR A 18 -5.92 -10.48 -21.01
C TYR A 18 -6.48 -11.79 -20.45
N GLY A 19 -5.89 -12.27 -19.36
CA GLY A 19 -6.46 -13.36 -18.57
C GLY A 19 -7.56 -12.87 -17.63
N ALA A 20 -8.61 -13.68 -17.44
CA ALA A 20 -9.54 -13.45 -16.33
C ALA A 20 -8.76 -13.53 -14.99
N PRO A 21 -9.03 -12.65 -14.00
CA PRO A 21 -8.38 -12.73 -12.70
C PRO A 21 -8.55 -14.12 -12.11
N GLY A 22 -7.43 -14.81 -11.84
CA GLY A 22 -7.45 -16.19 -11.34
C GLY A 22 -7.86 -16.28 -9.87
N THR A 23 -7.69 -15.21 -9.10
CA THR A 23 -7.98 -15.18 -7.66
C THR A 23 -9.43 -14.76 -7.42
N PRO A 24 -10.24 -15.57 -6.71
CA PRO A 24 -11.58 -15.16 -6.30
C PRO A 24 -11.54 -13.89 -5.46
N VAL A 25 -12.51 -13.00 -5.69
CA VAL A 25 -12.69 -11.79 -4.88
C VAL A 25 -13.14 -12.18 -3.47
N GLN A 26 -12.46 -11.62 -2.48
CA GLN A 26 -12.79 -11.66 -1.06
C GLN A 26 -13.22 -10.26 -0.61
N PRO A 27 -14.29 -10.13 0.20
CA PRO A 27 -14.68 -8.85 0.77
C PRO A 27 -13.67 -8.39 1.82
N TYR A 28 -13.40 -7.08 1.88
CA TYR A 28 -12.57 -6.48 2.92
C TYR A 28 -13.39 -6.10 4.16
N GLU A 29 -13.30 -6.91 5.22
CA GLU A 29 -14.16 -6.80 6.41
C GLU A 29 -13.45 -6.28 7.67
N CYS A 30 -12.11 -6.16 7.67
CA CYS A 30 -11.35 -5.76 8.85
C CYS A 30 -11.65 -4.30 9.26
N ARG A 31 -11.88 -4.05 10.56
CA ARG A 31 -12.12 -2.72 11.13
C ARG A 31 -11.35 -2.57 12.43
N LEU A 32 -10.69 -1.43 12.62
CA LEU A 32 -10.08 -1.09 13.89
C LEU A 32 -11.22 -0.80 14.88
N GLU A 33 -11.37 -1.68 15.86
CA GLU A 33 -12.20 -1.39 17.01
C GLU A 33 -11.51 -0.30 17.83
N VAL A 34 -12.27 0.74 18.19
CA VAL A 34 -11.74 1.85 18.99
C VAL A 34 -11.59 1.38 20.44
N SER A 35 -10.52 0.64 20.69
CA SER A 35 -9.96 0.42 22.03
C SER A 35 -9.52 1.77 22.62
N PRO A 36 -9.51 1.95 23.95
CA PRO A 36 -8.98 3.18 24.54
C PRO A 36 -7.50 3.44 24.20
N ASN A 37 -6.73 2.42 23.85
CA ASN A 37 -5.30 2.55 23.53
C ASN A 37 -4.92 1.56 22.40
N PRO A 38 -5.32 1.79 21.14
CA PRO A 38 -5.02 0.85 20.07
C PRO A 38 -3.52 0.83 19.77
N ALA A 39 -2.97 -0.36 19.53
CA ALA A 39 -1.59 -0.56 19.08
C ALA A 39 -1.56 -0.62 17.54
N ILE A 40 -0.86 0.31 16.91
CA ILE A 40 -0.81 0.45 15.44
C ILE A 40 0.62 0.23 14.96
N ALA A 41 0.82 -0.79 14.11
CA ALA A 41 2.10 -1.05 13.47
C ALA A 41 2.35 -0.06 12.32
N LEU A 42 3.59 0.41 12.19
CA LEU A 42 4.06 1.26 11.10
C LEU A 42 5.04 0.46 10.25
N LEU A 43 4.58 -0.13 9.16
CA LEU A 43 5.39 -0.98 8.29
C LEU A 43 6.04 -0.15 7.18
N ASN A 44 7.33 0.12 7.34
CA ASN A 44 8.19 0.72 6.35
C ASN A 44 8.50 -0.32 5.25
N ASN A 45 8.17 -0.01 4.00
CA ASN A 45 8.47 -0.88 2.87
C ASN A 45 9.93 -0.79 2.38
N SER A 46 10.86 -0.26 3.16
CA SER A 46 12.27 -0.03 2.81
C SER A 46 12.50 0.94 1.65
N TYR A 47 11.51 1.76 1.29
CA TYR A 47 11.69 2.86 0.33
C TYR A 47 12.14 4.14 1.04
N VAL A 48 12.72 5.07 0.27
CA VAL A 48 13.26 6.33 0.77
C VAL A 48 12.19 7.12 1.54
N ASP A 49 12.53 7.64 2.72
CA ASP A 49 11.69 8.45 3.62
C ASP A 49 10.40 7.77 4.15
N ALA A 50 10.21 6.47 3.95
CA ALA A 50 8.99 5.79 4.37
C ALA A 50 8.83 5.72 5.90
N ASP A 51 9.92 5.57 6.64
CA ASP A 51 9.94 5.65 8.11
C ASP A 51 9.59 7.05 8.62
N ALA A 52 10.24 8.08 8.10
CA ALA A 52 10.00 9.47 8.47
C ALA A 52 8.55 9.88 8.18
N PHE A 53 8.01 9.51 7.02
CA PHE A 53 6.63 9.82 6.68
C PHE A 53 5.62 9.04 7.55
N LEU A 54 5.91 7.79 7.89
CA LEU A 54 5.07 7.01 8.84
C LEU A 54 5.08 7.63 10.24
N GLU A 55 6.22 8.15 10.69
CA GLU A 55 6.33 8.89 11.96
C GLU A 55 5.45 10.15 11.93
N ASP A 56 5.55 10.98 10.89
CA ASP A 56 4.72 12.18 10.72
C ASP A 56 3.21 11.86 10.69
N VAL A 57 2.82 10.76 10.03
CA VAL A 57 1.43 10.28 10.01
C VAL A 57 0.99 9.85 11.42
N SER A 58 1.82 9.09 12.12
CA SER A 58 1.51 8.61 13.47
C SER A 58 1.33 9.75 14.47
N ASP A 59 2.15 10.80 14.37
CA ASP A 59 2.07 12.01 15.19
C ASP A 59 0.73 12.74 15.05
N VAL A 60 0.18 12.78 13.83
CA VAL A 60 -1.13 13.39 13.58
C VAL A 60 -2.25 12.49 14.10
N ILE A 61 -2.16 11.18 13.86
CA ILE A 61 -3.17 10.20 14.32
C ILE A 61 -3.23 10.15 15.85
N ALA A 62 -2.09 10.19 16.54
CA ALA A 62 -2.00 10.19 18.00
C ALA A 62 -2.77 11.35 18.65
N ARG A 63 -2.88 12.50 17.97
CA ARG A 63 -3.67 13.65 18.45
C ARG A 63 -5.18 13.40 18.34
N SER A 64 -5.59 12.53 17.42
CA SER A 64 -6.99 12.20 17.16
C SER A 64 -7.47 10.98 17.97
N ILE A 65 -6.55 10.08 18.33
CA ILE A 65 -6.80 8.92 19.20
C ILE A 65 -5.86 9.01 20.40
N PRO A 66 -6.25 9.74 21.46
CA PRO A 66 -5.47 9.79 22.69
C PRO A 66 -5.28 8.38 23.25
N GLY A 67 -4.03 7.97 23.46
CA GLY A 67 -3.68 6.64 23.97
C GLY A 67 -3.24 5.62 22.90
N ALA A 68 -3.36 5.95 21.61
CA ALA A 68 -2.81 5.11 20.54
C ALA A 68 -1.28 4.95 20.70
N ALA A 69 -0.81 3.70 20.58
CA ALA A 69 0.59 3.36 20.61
C ALA A 69 1.06 2.97 19.21
N PHE A 70 2.27 3.36 18.83
CA PHE A 70 2.83 3.09 17.51
C PHE A 70 4.17 2.38 17.62
N ALA A 71 4.43 1.43 16.73
CA ALA A 71 5.71 0.76 16.66
C ALA A 71 6.19 0.60 15.21
N PRO A 72 7.45 0.96 14.92
CA PRO A 72 8.02 0.79 13.60
C PRO A 72 8.37 -0.66 13.32
N PHE A 73 8.13 -1.08 12.08
CA PHE A 73 8.55 -2.34 11.49
C PHE A 73 9.22 -2.08 10.14
N ASP A 74 10.25 -2.86 9.83
CA ASP A 74 10.77 -2.99 8.47
C ASP A 74 10.33 -4.33 7.87
N LYS A 75 10.80 -4.62 6.65
CA LYS A 75 10.43 -5.84 5.93
C LYS A 75 11.13 -7.10 6.45
N GLY A 76 12.05 -6.98 7.40
CA GLY A 76 12.96 -8.01 7.87
C GLY A 76 14.36 -7.94 7.22
N SER A 77 15.33 -8.58 7.88
CA SER A 77 16.76 -8.49 7.52
C SER A 77 17.05 -8.81 6.04
N GLY A 78 17.77 -7.90 5.38
CA GLY A 78 18.28 -8.07 4.02
C GLY A 78 17.25 -7.85 2.90
N ARG A 79 16.02 -7.45 3.24
CA ARG A 79 14.95 -7.21 2.26
C ARG A 79 14.90 -5.75 1.83
N ASN A 80 14.71 -5.54 0.54
CA ASN A 80 14.54 -4.22 -0.06
C ASN A 80 13.06 -3.96 -0.42
N ALA A 81 12.79 -2.80 -1.02
CA ALA A 81 11.43 -2.37 -1.32
C ALA A 81 10.67 -3.24 -2.32
N ALA A 82 11.35 -4.03 -3.16
CA ALA A 82 10.71 -4.96 -4.09
C ALA A 82 10.39 -6.33 -3.46
N ASP A 83 11.02 -6.66 -2.33
CA ASP A 83 10.79 -7.94 -1.65
C ASP A 83 9.45 -7.91 -0.90
N MET A 84 8.91 -9.07 -0.55
CA MET A 84 7.81 -9.18 0.42
C MET A 84 8.34 -9.09 1.85
N THR A 85 7.54 -8.57 2.77
CA THR A 85 7.83 -8.59 4.21
C THR A 85 7.98 -10.04 4.70
N SER A 86 8.91 -10.28 5.63
CA SER A 86 9.14 -11.64 6.12
C SER A 86 7.89 -12.19 6.84
N PRO A 87 7.60 -13.51 6.71
CA PRO A 87 6.47 -14.12 7.41
C PRO A 87 6.49 -13.90 8.92
N ASP A 88 7.68 -13.82 9.51
CA ASP A 88 7.87 -13.63 10.95
C ASP A 88 7.37 -12.24 11.38
N ILE A 89 7.68 -11.19 10.59
CA ILE A 89 7.21 -9.83 10.86
C ILE A 89 5.69 -9.73 10.67
N ILE A 90 5.15 -10.37 9.62
CA ILE A 90 3.70 -10.44 9.39
C ILE A 90 3.00 -11.08 10.60
N ALA A 91 3.50 -12.22 11.08
CA ALA A 91 2.94 -12.92 12.24
C ALA A 91 3.06 -12.10 13.53
N ASP A 92 4.16 -11.36 13.69
CA ASP A 92 4.40 -10.51 14.84
C ASP A 92 3.45 -9.31 14.89
N ILE A 93 3.20 -8.68 13.73
CA ILE A 93 2.18 -7.63 13.60
C ILE A 93 0.79 -8.21 13.91
N ALA A 94 0.44 -9.33 13.27
CA ALA A 94 -0.89 -9.94 13.38
C ALA A 94 -1.25 -10.44 14.77
N SER A 95 -0.26 -10.76 15.62
CA SER A 95 -0.50 -11.27 16.96
C SER A 95 -0.54 -10.19 18.05
N ARG A 96 -0.04 -8.97 17.78
CA ARG A 96 0.17 -7.95 18.82
C ARG A 96 -0.43 -6.58 18.52
N TYR A 97 -0.81 -6.30 17.28
CA TYR A 97 -1.26 -4.97 16.85
C TYR A 97 -2.69 -5.02 16.33
N ASP A 98 -3.43 -3.96 16.63
CA ASP A 98 -4.84 -3.80 16.29
C ASP A 98 -5.04 -3.26 14.87
N ALA A 99 -4.00 -2.68 14.27
CA ALA A 99 -3.99 -2.19 12.90
C ALA A 99 -2.55 -2.04 12.37
N VAL A 100 -2.41 -1.87 11.05
CA VAL A 100 -1.14 -1.59 10.40
C VAL A 100 -1.28 -0.52 9.30
N LEU A 101 -0.33 0.42 9.31
CA LEU A 101 -0.14 1.41 8.25
C LEU A 101 1.09 1.01 7.45
N LEU A 102 0.98 1.01 6.12
CA LEU A 102 2.09 0.67 5.22
C LEU A 102 2.44 1.86 4.34
N ALA A 103 3.73 2.19 4.25
CA ALA A 103 4.22 3.27 3.41
C ALA A 103 5.45 2.83 2.61
N TYR A 104 5.61 3.24 1.35
CA TYR A 104 4.55 3.70 0.44
C TYR A 104 4.84 3.29 -1.02
N GLY A 105 3.81 3.24 -1.84
CA GLY A 105 3.94 2.89 -3.27
C GLY A 105 4.41 4.09 -4.09
N HIS A 106 5.68 4.12 -4.48
CA HIS A 106 6.31 5.23 -5.24
C HIS A 106 6.99 4.78 -6.54
N CYS A 107 7.05 3.48 -6.76
CA CYS A 107 7.69 2.82 -7.89
C CYS A 107 6.93 1.52 -8.20
N GLY A 108 7.08 0.94 -9.39
CA GLY A 108 6.29 -0.25 -9.75
C GLY A 108 6.53 -1.43 -8.81
N SER A 109 7.79 -1.87 -8.69
CA SER A 109 8.14 -3.04 -7.85
C SER A 109 7.77 -2.85 -6.37
N CYS A 110 8.01 -1.67 -5.80
CA CYS A 110 7.66 -1.38 -4.41
C CYS A 110 6.17 -1.21 -4.17
N THR A 111 5.42 -0.72 -5.16
CA THR A 111 3.95 -0.67 -5.10
C THR A 111 3.39 -2.09 -5.12
N ALA A 112 3.88 -2.95 -6.01
CA ALA A 112 3.44 -4.34 -6.09
C ALA A 112 3.71 -5.11 -4.79
N SER A 113 4.90 -4.95 -4.19
CA SER A 113 5.23 -5.63 -2.93
C SER A 113 4.43 -5.09 -1.74
N LEU A 114 4.27 -3.75 -1.64
CA LEU A 114 3.47 -3.10 -0.59
C LEU A 114 2.02 -3.58 -0.60
N VAL A 115 1.39 -3.61 -1.77
CA VAL A 115 -0.01 -4.05 -1.89
C VAL A 115 -0.15 -5.52 -1.54
N ARG A 116 0.79 -6.37 -1.95
CA ARG A 116 0.77 -7.78 -1.58
C ARG A 116 0.99 -7.97 -0.08
N ASP A 117 1.87 -7.21 0.55
CA ASP A 117 2.06 -7.23 2.01
C ASP A 117 0.76 -6.82 2.72
N ALA A 118 0.12 -5.75 2.27
CA ALA A 118 -1.18 -5.31 2.80
C ALA A 118 -2.28 -6.35 2.62
N VAL A 119 -2.32 -7.06 1.48
CA VAL A 119 -3.23 -8.20 1.27
C VAL A 119 -2.98 -9.31 2.27
N VAL A 120 -1.72 -9.71 2.46
CA VAL A 120 -1.36 -10.78 3.39
C VAL A 120 -1.74 -10.41 4.82
N LEU A 121 -1.46 -9.17 5.26
CA LEU A 121 -1.86 -8.66 6.57
C LEU A 121 -3.38 -8.55 6.74
N ALA A 122 -4.11 -8.11 5.71
CA ALA A 122 -5.57 -8.09 5.72
C ALA A 122 -6.15 -9.49 5.91
N GLN A 123 -5.55 -10.49 5.26
CA GLN A 123 -5.97 -11.89 5.38
C GLN A 123 -5.71 -12.50 6.76
N THR A 124 -4.87 -11.88 7.60
CA THR A 124 -4.75 -12.27 9.02
C THR A 124 -5.84 -11.66 9.90
N GLY A 125 -6.76 -10.88 9.34
CA GLY A 125 -7.83 -10.20 10.08
C GLY A 125 -7.44 -8.84 10.66
N VAL A 126 -6.23 -8.36 10.38
CA VAL A 126 -5.74 -7.06 10.88
C VAL A 126 -6.23 -5.95 9.94
N PRO A 127 -6.83 -4.87 10.46
CA PRO A 127 -7.11 -3.65 9.71
C PRO A 127 -5.83 -3.06 9.10
N VAL A 128 -5.87 -2.76 7.80
CA VAL A 128 -4.71 -2.28 7.04
C VAL A 128 -5.06 -1.02 6.28
N VAL A 129 -4.10 -0.10 6.18
CA VAL A 129 -4.15 1.00 5.21
C VAL A 129 -2.80 1.07 4.52
N ALA A 130 -2.80 0.86 3.20
CA ALA A 130 -1.64 1.09 2.36
C ALA A 130 -1.66 2.53 1.83
N MET A 131 -0.52 3.21 1.85
CA MET A 131 -0.38 4.53 1.24
C MET A 131 0.36 4.42 -0.08
N VAL A 132 -0.23 4.97 -1.14
CA VAL A 132 0.27 4.85 -2.51
C VAL A 132 0.24 6.21 -3.18
N THR A 133 1.32 6.59 -3.87
CA THR A 133 1.34 7.84 -4.61
C THR A 133 0.44 7.80 -5.84
N SER A 134 -0.08 8.97 -6.25
CA SER A 134 -1.05 9.11 -7.34
C SER A 134 -0.58 8.48 -8.65
N THR A 135 0.72 8.53 -8.96
CA THR A 135 1.31 7.93 -10.17
C THR A 135 1.16 6.40 -10.23
N PHE A 136 1.08 5.73 -9.08
CA PHE A 136 1.04 4.26 -8.98
C PHE A 136 -0.31 3.72 -8.48
N ALA A 137 -1.32 4.58 -8.34
CA ALA A 137 -2.64 4.20 -7.84
C ALA A 137 -3.32 3.12 -8.71
N GLU A 138 -3.21 3.21 -10.04
CA GLU A 138 -3.80 2.22 -10.95
C GLU A 138 -3.11 0.86 -10.86
N GLU A 139 -1.77 0.85 -10.74
CA GLU A 139 -1.00 -0.38 -10.52
C GLU A 139 -1.37 -1.01 -9.18
N ALA A 140 -1.44 -0.22 -8.11
CA ALA A 140 -1.83 -0.72 -6.80
C ALA A 140 -3.22 -1.36 -6.83
N ALA A 141 -4.19 -0.68 -7.44
CA ALA A 141 -5.54 -1.21 -7.60
C ALA A 141 -5.56 -2.48 -8.47
N PHE A 142 -4.73 -2.55 -9.51
CA PHE A 142 -4.57 -3.76 -10.32
C PHE A 142 -4.03 -4.92 -9.49
N VAL A 143 -2.97 -4.70 -8.71
CA VAL A 143 -2.37 -5.74 -7.87
C VAL A 143 -3.36 -6.21 -6.81
N ALA A 144 -4.09 -5.32 -6.15
CA ALA A 144 -5.08 -5.68 -5.15
C ALA A 144 -6.23 -6.51 -5.73
N ARG A 145 -6.75 -6.13 -6.91
CA ARG A 145 -7.73 -6.94 -7.66
C ARG A 145 -7.17 -8.31 -8.03
N ALA A 146 -5.96 -8.36 -8.57
CA ALA A 146 -5.31 -9.62 -8.97
C ALA A 146 -5.05 -10.55 -7.77
N SER A 147 -4.85 -9.97 -6.58
CA SER A 147 -4.67 -10.67 -5.31
C SER A 147 -5.99 -10.98 -4.59
N GLY A 148 -7.15 -10.67 -5.18
CA GLY A 148 -8.47 -11.02 -4.64
C GLY A 148 -9.04 -10.05 -3.60
N LEU A 149 -8.39 -8.91 -3.32
CA LEU A 149 -8.90 -7.87 -2.41
C LEU A 149 -9.06 -6.53 -3.15
N PRO A 150 -10.04 -6.40 -4.06
CA PRO A 150 -10.25 -5.19 -4.85
C PRO A 150 -10.53 -3.94 -4.00
N ASP A 151 -11.13 -4.13 -2.83
CA ASP A 151 -11.55 -3.07 -1.91
C ASP A 151 -10.54 -2.84 -0.77
N LEU A 152 -9.29 -3.30 -0.94
CA LEU A 152 -8.21 -3.06 0.01
C LEU A 152 -8.05 -1.54 0.27
N PRO A 153 -8.07 -1.07 1.52
CA PRO A 153 -8.00 0.37 1.80
C PRO A 153 -6.66 0.97 1.38
N MET A 154 -6.72 1.92 0.45
CA MET A 154 -5.56 2.65 -0.05
C MET A 154 -5.77 4.16 0.02
N VAL A 155 -4.86 4.86 0.71
CA VAL A 155 -4.84 6.32 0.75
C VAL A 155 -3.88 6.84 -0.31
N ILE A 156 -4.38 7.74 -1.16
CA ILE A 156 -3.61 8.29 -2.27
C ILE A 156 -2.81 9.51 -1.82
N LEU A 157 -1.49 9.43 -1.99
CA LEU A 157 -0.53 10.49 -1.71
C LEU A 157 -0.19 11.29 -2.99
N PRO A 158 0.30 12.54 -2.88
CA PRO A 158 0.91 13.22 -4.02
C PRO A 158 2.15 12.49 -4.53
N TYR A 159 2.59 12.85 -5.73
CA TYR A 159 3.84 12.37 -6.31
C TYR A 159 4.72 13.56 -6.73
N PRO A 160 6.02 13.56 -6.41
CA PRO A 160 6.73 12.55 -5.60
C PRO A 160 6.54 12.78 -4.08
N MET A 161 6.73 11.71 -3.29
CA MET A 161 6.97 11.81 -1.83
C MET A 161 8.46 11.70 -1.49
N ALA A 162 9.18 10.78 -2.13
CA ALA A 162 10.60 10.55 -1.85
C ALA A 162 11.47 11.74 -2.22
N GLY A 163 12.38 12.11 -1.32
CA GLY A 163 13.32 13.22 -1.49
C GLY A 163 12.70 14.62 -1.31
N GLU A 164 11.42 14.71 -0.94
CA GLU A 164 10.77 15.97 -0.59
C GLU A 164 11.16 16.45 0.80
N ALA A 165 10.93 17.74 1.07
CA ALA A 165 11.28 18.34 2.36
C ALA A 165 10.40 17.80 3.51
N PRO A 166 10.92 17.73 4.76
CA PRO A 166 10.14 17.28 5.92
C PRO A 166 8.84 18.07 6.14
N GLU A 167 8.80 19.36 5.81
CA GLU A 167 7.61 20.19 5.90
C GLU A 167 6.51 19.73 4.92
N PHE A 168 6.91 19.23 3.75
CA PHE A 168 5.99 18.66 2.78
C PHE A 168 5.39 17.35 3.32
N HIS A 169 6.21 16.45 3.87
CA HIS A 169 5.74 15.21 4.51
C HIS A 169 4.73 15.48 5.62
N LYS A 170 5.03 16.42 6.51
CA LYS A 170 4.10 16.85 7.59
C LYS A 170 2.79 17.41 7.06
N ALA A 171 2.84 18.23 6.01
CA ALA A 171 1.65 18.79 5.39
C ALA A 171 0.78 17.71 4.75
N VAL A 172 1.40 16.76 4.04
CA VAL A 172 0.70 15.61 3.46
C VAL A 172 0.11 14.73 4.56
N ALA A 173 0.88 14.37 5.58
CA ALA A 173 0.44 13.56 6.73
C ALA A 173 -0.79 14.17 7.40
N ALA A 174 -0.77 15.48 7.68
CA ALA A 174 -1.90 16.20 8.24
C ALA A 174 -3.15 16.16 7.35
N ASN A 175 -2.97 16.24 6.03
CA ASN A 175 -4.06 16.18 5.06
C ASN A 175 -4.70 14.79 4.97
N VAL A 176 -3.89 13.74 4.97
CA VAL A 176 -4.35 12.36 4.73
C VAL A 176 -4.77 11.61 6.01
N ALA A 177 -4.34 12.05 7.19
CA ALA A 177 -4.68 11.40 8.45
C ALA A 177 -6.19 11.16 8.67
N PRO A 178 -7.11 12.10 8.36
CA PRO A 178 -8.55 11.84 8.45
C PRO A 178 -9.03 10.70 7.54
N GLN A 179 -8.43 10.56 6.35
CA GLN A 179 -8.74 9.47 5.42
C GLN A 179 -8.23 8.14 5.94
N ILE A 180 -7.01 8.12 6.53
CA ILE A 180 -6.43 6.92 7.16
C ILE A 180 -7.31 6.47 8.33
N LEU A 181 -7.70 7.37 9.22
CA LEU A 181 -8.58 7.06 10.36
C LEU A 181 -9.92 6.48 9.93
N ARG A 182 -10.53 7.08 8.89
CA ARG A 182 -11.77 6.55 8.31
C ARG A 182 -11.54 5.17 7.70
N ALA A 183 -10.46 4.98 6.97
CA ALA A 183 -10.11 3.70 6.36
C ALA A 183 -9.93 2.61 7.41
N LEU A 184 -9.24 2.89 8.51
CA LEU A 184 -9.08 1.94 9.62
C LEU A 184 -10.41 1.59 10.27
N THR A 185 -11.26 2.58 10.57
CA THR A 185 -12.49 2.38 11.36
C THR A 185 -13.69 1.88 10.53
N THR A 186 -13.71 2.16 9.23
CA THR A 186 -14.83 1.83 8.33
C THR A 186 -14.46 0.87 7.20
N GLY A 187 -13.16 0.55 7.05
CA GLY A 187 -12.62 -0.24 5.95
C GLY A 187 -12.86 0.37 4.58
N GLN A 188 -13.15 1.67 4.54
CA GLN A 188 -13.46 2.41 3.33
C GLN A 188 -12.65 3.70 3.32
N VAL A 189 -12.04 3.98 2.18
CA VAL A 189 -11.46 5.30 1.91
C VAL A 189 -12.56 6.17 1.32
N ALA A 190 -12.62 7.44 1.70
CA ALA A 190 -13.57 8.37 1.06
C ALA A 190 -13.21 8.45 -0.44
N ALA A 191 -14.22 8.52 -1.32
CA ALA A 191 -13.97 8.89 -2.70
C ALA A 191 -13.28 10.26 -2.70
N THR A 192 -12.05 10.32 -3.20
CA THR A 192 -11.30 11.57 -3.29
C THR A 192 -12.09 12.54 -4.17
N GLU A 193 -12.69 13.59 -3.60
CA GLU A 193 -12.96 14.79 -4.39
C GLU A 193 -11.58 15.26 -4.88
N THR A 194 -11.37 15.16 -6.19
CA THR A 194 -10.13 15.59 -6.83
C THR A 194 -9.92 17.06 -6.52
N SER A 195 -9.15 17.37 -5.48
CA SER A 195 -8.68 18.74 -5.24
C SER A 195 -7.60 19.02 -6.27
N SER A 196 -8.03 19.37 -7.47
CA SER A 196 -7.23 20.12 -8.42
C SER A 196 -6.98 21.50 -7.80
N ASN A 197 -5.99 21.62 -6.91
CA ASN A 197 -5.29 22.86 -6.59
C ASN A 197 -4.16 22.61 -5.59
N VAL A 198 -3.06 22.04 -6.07
CA VAL A 198 -1.72 22.46 -5.63
C VAL A 198 -0.90 22.70 -6.89
N THR A 199 -1.07 23.87 -7.49
CA THR A 199 -0.07 24.46 -8.39
C THR A 199 0.10 25.93 -8.03
N ALA A 200 1.38 26.34 -8.04
CA ALA A 200 1.90 27.71 -7.97
C ALA A 200 2.05 28.35 -6.57
N ALA A 201 3.15 28.01 -5.89
CA ALA A 201 3.91 28.98 -5.09
C ALA A 201 5.42 28.73 -5.26
N ALA A 202 5.90 28.97 -6.48
CA ALA A 202 7.32 29.25 -6.75
C ALA A 202 7.36 30.20 -7.96
N ALA A 203 7.27 31.49 -7.66
CA ALA A 203 7.65 32.59 -8.53
C ALA A 203 8.63 33.47 -7.76
#